data_AF-A0A7I8XKW5-F1
#
_entry.id   AF-A0A7I8XKW5-F1
#
_cell.length_a   1.000
_cell.length_b   1.000
_cell.length_c   1.000
_cell.angle_alpha   90.00
_cell.angle_beta   90.00
_cell.angle_gamma   90.00
#
_symmetry.space_group_name_H-M   'P 1'
#
loop_
_entity.id
_entity.type
_entity.pdbx_description
1 polymer ?
#
loop_
_entity_poly.entity_id
_entity_poly.type
_entity_poly.pdbx_seq_one_letter_code
_entity_poly.pdbx_strand_id
1 'polypeptide(L)'
;MATYDEEGNGFGYKLVGCVTLSSLLLLVIKSTIIWSLPESNVDYRLQRTFITDKSVPGYVFDVCLATAGMLHTIFVLRGIMAKVQGQFSRSLTQSYEMRQTKYTLQWIKRMVTAFAVLILIALPFIFVLNYLYLVCDYNTNTVDIQAILGLLLTMTETYNLACTLFLYDEFPQLKKAVYKDFSCILPTPRENTSTVTRNEEAEAHFNNLRSMFEQGNVPNR
;
A
#
# COMPACT_ATOMS: atom_id res chain seq x y z
N MET A 1 8.15 -26.46 4.40
CA MET A 1 8.72 -25.10 4.48
C MET A 1 9.18 -24.57 3.12
N ALA A 2 9.52 -25.42 2.14
CA ALA A 2 9.93 -25.00 0.79
C ALA A 2 8.78 -24.63 -0.17
N THR A 3 7.56 -25.12 0.05
CA THR A 3 6.44 -24.93 -0.90
C THR A 3 5.83 -23.52 -0.90
N TYR A 4 6.10 -22.73 0.14
CA TYR A 4 5.55 -21.37 0.31
C TYR A 4 6.29 -20.32 -0.54
N ASP A 5 7.57 -20.54 -0.85
CA ASP A 5 8.37 -19.62 -1.67
C ASP A 5 8.09 -19.78 -3.17
N GLU A 6 7.59 -20.95 -3.60
CA GLU A 6 7.33 -21.22 -5.02
C GLU A 6 5.95 -20.72 -5.49
N GLU A 7 4.90 -20.83 -4.67
CA GLU A 7 3.56 -20.39 -5.06
C GLU A 7 3.37 -18.86 -4.99
N GLY A 8 4.04 -18.18 -4.06
CA GLY A 8 4.03 -16.71 -3.97
C GLY A 8 4.81 -16.01 -5.10
N ASN A 9 5.86 -16.68 -5.62
CA ASN A 9 6.74 -16.12 -6.64
C ASN A 9 5.99 -15.83 -7.96
N GLY A 10 5.17 -16.78 -8.43
CA GLY A 10 4.47 -16.64 -9.71
C GLY A 10 3.44 -15.51 -9.75
N PHE A 11 2.75 -15.26 -8.63
CA PHE A 11 1.82 -14.14 -8.52
C PHE A 11 2.56 -12.80 -8.45
N GLY A 12 3.66 -12.73 -7.70
CA GLY A 12 4.53 -11.56 -7.63
C GLY A 12 5.08 -11.15 -9.00
N TYR A 13 5.65 -12.09 -9.76
CA TYR A 13 6.16 -11.81 -11.12
C TYR A 13 5.07 -11.40 -12.10
N LYS A 14 3.87 -12.00 -12.01
CA LYS A 14 2.72 -11.58 -12.84
C LYS A 14 2.26 -10.18 -12.49
N LEU A 15 2.22 -9.83 -11.21
CA LEU A 15 1.84 -8.49 -10.75
C LEU A 15 2.86 -7.45 -11.23
N VAL A 16 4.16 -7.71 -11.01
CA VAL A 16 5.25 -6.86 -11.48
C VAL A 16 5.21 -6.73 -13.00
N GLY A 17 4.97 -7.84 -13.72
CA GLY A 17 4.79 -7.85 -15.16
C GLY A 17 3.63 -6.95 -15.61
N CYS A 18 2.44 -7.12 -15.05
CA CYS A 18 1.28 -6.28 -15.34
C CYS A 18 1.51 -4.80 -15.03
N VAL A 19 2.13 -4.48 -13.89
CA VAL A 19 2.47 -3.10 -13.52
C VAL A 19 3.49 -2.51 -14.51
N THR A 20 4.51 -3.27 -14.88
CA THR A 20 5.52 -2.83 -15.84
C THR A 20 4.92 -2.58 -17.22
N LEU A 21 4.05 -3.49 -17.67
CA LEU A 21 3.44 -3.44 -19.00
C LEU A 21 2.39 -2.32 -19.11
N SER A 22 1.60 -2.10 -18.06
CA SER A 22 0.70 -0.95 -17.96
C SER A 22 1.45 0.37 -17.88
N SER A 23 2.54 0.44 -17.12
CA SER A 23 3.42 1.63 -17.07
C SER A 23 4.04 1.94 -18.44
N LEU A 24 4.49 0.91 -19.16
CA LEU A 24 5.05 1.03 -20.52
C LEU A 24 3.99 1.56 -21.51
N LEU A 25 2.77 1.03 -21.44
CA LEU A 25 1.65 1.49 -22.26
C LEU A 25 1.34 2.97 -22.02
N LEU A 26 1.24 3.38 -20.74
CA LEU A 26 1.02 4.78 -20.38
C LEU A 26 2.16 5.69 -20.88
N LEU A 27 3.41 5.22 -20.78
CA LEU A 27 4.57 5.95 -21.31
C LEU A 27 4.51 6.12 -22.83
N VAL A 28 4.13 5.07 -23.58
CA VAL A 28 3.99 5.11 -25.05
C VAL A 28 2.87 6.07 -25.45
N ILE A 29 1.71 6.02 -24.79
CA ILE A 29 0.59 6.92 -25.05
C ILE A 29 1.03 8.38 -24.81
N LYS A 30 1.65 8.65 -23.65
CA LYS A 30 2.16 9.98 -23.29
C LYS A 30 3.18 10.48 -24.31
N SER A 31 4.14 9.64 -24.70
CA SER A 31 5.14 9.99 -25.70
C SER A 31 4.48 10.32 -27.04
N THR A 32 3.54 9.50 -27.50
CA THR A 32 2.83 9.73 -28.78
C THR A 32 2.13 11.09 -28.80
N ILE A 33 1.46 11.46 -27.70
CA ILE A 33 0.79 12.76 -27.56
C ILE A 33 1.81 13.92 -27.61
N ILE A 34 2.91 13.82 -26.85
CA ILE A 34 3.93 14.89 -26.80
C ILE A 34 4.60 15.09 -28.16
N TRP A 35 4.88 14.01 -28.88
CA TRP A 35 5.54 14.07 -30.19
C TRP A 35 4.61 14.52 -31.33
N SER A 36 3.29 14.45 -31.12
CA SER A 36 2.29 14.97 -32.06
C SER A 36 2.07 16.48 -31.99
N LEU A 37 2.60 17.17 -30.97
CA LEU A 37 2.46 18.62 -30.80
C LEU A 37 3.42 19.39 -31.74
N PRO A 38 2.94 20.34 -32.54
CA PRO A 38 3.70 20.92 -33.66
C PRO A 38 4.89 21.82 -33.26
N GLU A 39 4.96 22.33 -32.01
CA GLU A 39 5.90 23.42 -31.69
C GLU A 39 6.72 23.20 -30.41
N SER A 40 7.74 22.33 -30.46
CA SER A 40 8.74 22.33 -29.37
C SER A 40 10.09 21.77 -29.77
N ASN A 41 11.15 22.39 -29.24
CA ASN A 41 12.53 21.88 -29.29
C ASN A 41 12.59 20.42 -28.79
N VAL A 42 13.47 19.63 -29.40
CA VAL A 42 13.62 18.19 -29.09
C VAL A 42 13.94 17.97 -27.60
N ASP A 43 14.77 18.82 -27.00
CA ASP A 43 15.11 18.76 -25.56
C ASP A 43 13.89 18.97 -24.67
N TYR A 44 12.99 19.89 -25.06
CA TYR A 44 11.75 20.14 -24.33
C TYR A 44 10.79 18.94 -24.41
N ARG A 45 10.72 18.29 -25.58
CA ARG A 45 9.92 17.06 -25.76
C ARG A 45 10.48 15.91 -24.94
N LEU A 46 11.80 15.71 -24.96
CA LEU A 46 12.46 14.67 -24.17
C LEU A 46 12.22 14.88 -22.67
N GLN A 47 12.40 16.11 -22.20
CA GLN A 47 12.19 16.45 -20.80
C GLN A 47 10.74 16.19 -20.37
N ARG A 48 9.76 16.52 -21.21
CA ARG A 48 8.33 16.34 -20.91
C ARG A 48 7.87 14.87 -21.00
N THR A 49 8.53 14.06 -21.83
CA THR A 49 8.28 12.62 -21.91
C THR A 49 8.75 11.90 -20.64
N PHE A 50 9.96 12.19 -20.16
CA PHE A 50 10.55 11.50 -19.01
C PHE A 50 10.17 12.11 -17.65
N ILE A 51 9.93 13.42 -17.57
CA ILE A 51 9.53 14.08 -16.32
C ILE A 51 8.00 14.25 -16.32
N THR A 52 7.32 13.39 -15.56
CA THR A 52 5.85 13.44 -15.40
C THR A 52 5.39 14.65 -14.57
N ASP A 53 6.27 15.18 -13.72
CA ASP A 53 5.95 16.19 -12.71
C ASP A 53 5.80 17.65 -13.18
N LYS A 54 6.06 17.97 -14.46
CA LYS A 54 6.08 19.38 -14.89
C LYS A 54 4.78 19.90 -15.48
N SER A 55 3.77 19.04 -15.66
CA SER A 55 2.50 19.46 -16.28
C SER A 55 1.33 19.29 -15.33
N VAL A 56 0.66 20.40 -15.01
CA VAL A 56 -0.57 20.44 -14.19
C VAL A 56 -1.63 19.42 -14.66
N PRO A 57 -1.93 19.27 -15.96
CA PRO A 57 -2.88 18.26 -16.43
C PRO A 57 -2.44 16.82 -16.15
N GLY A 58 -1.13 16.54 -16.26
CA GLY A 58 -0.57 15.22 -15.96
C GLY A 58 -0.72 14.89 -14.48
N TYR A 59 -0.40 15.84 -13.61
CA TYR A 59 -0.58 15.68 -12.16
C TYR A 59 -2.06 15.42 -11.79
N VAL A 60 -3.00 16.17 -12.37
CA VAL A 60 -4.44 15.95 -12.14
C VAL A 60 -4.88 14.57 -12.63
N PHE A 61 -4.39 14.12 -13.78
CA PHE A 61 -4.66 12.78 -14.29
C PHE A 61 -4.15 11.69 -13.34
N ASP A 62 -2.93 11.83 -12.81
CA ASP A 62 -2.33 10.88 -11.88
C ASP A 62 -3.13 10.80 -10.57
N VAL A 63 -3.60 11.94 -10.04
CA VAL A 63 -4.48 11.98 -8.86
C VAL A 63 -5.81 11.27 -9.14
N CYS A 64 -6.44 11.51 -10.30
CA CYS A 64 -7.66 10.83 -10.70
C CYS A 64 -7.47 9.30 -10.79
N LEU A 65 -6.37 8.86 -11.40
CA LEU A 65 -6.03 7.44 -11.53
C LEU A 65 -5.78 6.80 -10.16
N ALA A 66 -5.02 7.48 -9.29
CA ALA A 66 -4.77 7.01 -7.93
C ALA A 66 -6.06 6.89 -7.13
N THR A 67 -6.95 7.87 -7.24
CA THR A 67 -8.26 7.85 -6.55
C THR A 67 -9.15 6.72 -7.07
N ALA A 68 -9.17 6.46 -8.38
CA ALA A 68 -9.90 5.33 -8.96
C ALA A 68 -9.35 3.98 -8.50
N GLY A 69 -8.02 3.80 -8.52
CA GLY A 69 -7.36 2.58 -8.03
C GLY A 69 -7.62 2.34 -6.54
N MET A 70 -7.68 3.42 -5.76
CA MET A 70 -8.03 3.40 -4.35
C MET A 70 -9.48 2.95 -4.11
N LEU A 71 -10.46 3.49 -4.86
CA LEU A 71 -11.86 3.06 -4.78
C LEU A 71 -12.02 1.58 -5.14
N HIS A 72 -11.33 1.12 -6.18
CA HIS A 72 -11.28 -0.29 -6.55
C HIS A 72 -10.70 -1.15 -5.42
N THR A 73 -9.63 -0.69 -4.77
CA THR A 73 -9.01 -1.39 -3.63
C THR A 73 -9.99 -1.51 -2.45
N ILE A 74 -10.76 -0.46 -2.14
CA ILE A 74 -11.79 -0.51 -1.09
C ILE A 74 -12.86 -1.56 -1.42
N PHE A 75 -13.32 -1.60 -2.68
CA PHE A 75 -14.32 -2.57 -3.13
C PHE A 75 -13.83 -4.01 -2.96
N VAL A 76 -12.61 -4.29 -3.42
CA VAL A 76 -11.96 -5.60 -3.28
C VAL A 76 -11.77 -5.96 -1.80
N LEU A 77 -11.29 -5.01 -0.98
CA LEU A 77 -11.06 -5.22 0.45
C LEU A 77 -12.35 -5.61 1.17
N ARG A 78 -13.47 -4.94 0.89
CA ARG A 78 -14.79 -5.30 1.45
C ARG A 78 -15.21 -6.71 1.05
N GLY A 79 -15.03 -7.08 -0.21
CA GLY A 79 -15.34 -8.42 -0.71
C GLY A 79 -14.52 -9.51 -0.01
N ILE A 80 -13.24 -9.25 0.24
CA ILE A 80 -12.36 -10.17 0.96
C ILE A 80 -12.73 -10.24 2.45
N MET A 81 -12.95 -9.10 3.12
CA MET A 81 -13.36 -9.06 4.54
C MET A 81 -14.63 -9.88 4.80
N ALA A 82 -15.63 -9.75 3.92
CA ALA A 82 -16.88 -10.50 4.03
C ALA A 82 -16.65 -12.02 3.93
N LYS A 83 -15.77 -12.46 3.03
CA LYS A 83 -15.42 -13.88 2.87
C LYS A 83 -14.61 -14.42 4.04
N VAL A 84 -13.68 -13.63 4.58
CA VAL A 84 -12.81 -14.03 5.70
C VAL A 84 -13.59 -14.11 7.02
N GLN A 85 -14.60 -13.26 7.23
CA GLN A 85 -15.44 -13.32 8.44
C GLN A 85 -16.36 -14.55 8.50
N GLY A 86 -16.73 -15.11 7.34
CA GLY A 86 -17.63 -16.26 7.24
C GLY A 86 -16.96 -17.64 7.29
N GLN A 87 -15.63 -17.73 7.31
CA GLN A 87 -14.91 -19.01 7.31
C GLN A 87 -14.46 -19.39 8.72
N PHE A 88 -14.90 -20.56 9.20
CA PHE A 88 -14.31 -21.20 10.38
C PHE A 88 -13.11 -22.04 9.96
N SER A 89 -11.95 -21.82 10.59
CA SER A 89 -10.73 -22.56 10.29
C SER A 89 -10.88 -24.03 10.70
N ARG A 90 -10.73 -24.96 9.75
CA ARG A 90 -10.81 -26.41 10.01
C ARG A 90 -9.46 -27.02 10.38
N SER A 91 -8.34 -26.32 10.16
CA SER A 91 -6.98 -26.82 10.46
C SER A 91 -6.09 -25.73 11.09
N LEU A 92 -5.02 -26.14 11.79
CA LEU A 92 -4.03 -25.21 12.36
C LEU A 92 -3.32 -24.39 11.28
N THR A 93 -2.96 -25.01 10.15
CA THR A 93 -2.31 -24.32 9.01
C THR A 93 -3.23 -23.23 8.45
N GLN A 94 -4.50 -23.56 8.24
CA GLN A 94 -5.50 -22.60 7.76
C GLN A 94 -5.72 -21.46 8.77
N SER A 95 -5.55 -21.72 10.07
CA SER A 95 -5.66 -20.70 11.12
C SER A 95 -4.50 -19.70 11.07
N TYR A 96 -3.27 -20.18 10.83
CA TYR A 96 -2.10 -19.33 10.63
C TYR A 96 -2.24 -18.48 9.35
N GLU A 97 -2.69 -19.07 8.25
CA GLU A 97 -2.94 -18.38 6.98
C GLU A 97 -4.01 -17.29 7.11
N MET A 98 -5.09 -17.61 7.82
CA MET A 98 -6.18 -16.67 8.07
C MET A 98 -5.73 -15.55 9.01
N ARG A 99 -4.82 -15.82 9.96
CA ARG A 99 -4.21 -14.81 10.82
C ARG A 99 -3.29 -13.87 10.03
N GLN A 100 -2.44 -14.40 9.14
CA GLN A 100 -1.60 -13.58 8.25
C GLN A 100 -2.44 -12.72 7.30
N THR A 101 -3.49 -13.31 6.71
CA THR A 101 -4.45 -12.60 5.86
C THR A 101 -5.10 -11.44 6.63
N LYS A 102 -5.52 -11.65 7.89
CA LYS A 102 -6.07 -10.58 8.74
C LYS A 102 -5.07 -9.44 8.98
N TYR A 103 -3.80 -9.72 9.25
CA TYR A 103 -2.76 -8.68 9.37
C TYR A 103 -2.60 -7.89 8.07
N THR A 104 -2.53 -8.57 6.92
CA THR A 104 -2.46 -7.89 5.62
C THR A 104 -3.69 -7.02 5.35
N LEU A 105 -4.89 -7.49 5.65
CA LEU A 105 -6.11 -6.68 5.50
C LEU A 105 -6.11 -5.45 6.43
N GLN A 106 -5.62 -5.60 7.66
CA GLN A 106 -5.53 -4.50 8.61
C GLN A 106 -4.48 -3.45 8.17
N TRP A 107 -3.34 -3.91 7.65
CA TRP A 107 -2.34 -3.05 7.03
C TRP A 107 -2.90 -2.28 5.83
N ILE A 108 -3.56 -2.97 4.89
CA ILE A 108 -4.20 -2.33 3.72
C ILE A 108 -5.23 -1.31 4.17
N LYS A 109 -6.06 -1.62 5.19
CA LYS A 109 -7.04 -0.68 5.73
C LYS A 109 -6.39 0.59 6.29
N ARG A 110 -5.24 0.47 6.96
CA ARG A 110 -4.46 1.62 7.47
C ARG A 110 -3.91 2.46 6.32
N MET A 111 -3.34 1.85 5.28
CA MET A 111 -2.88 2.56 4.08
C MET A 111 -4.03 3.31 3.40
N VAL A 112 -5.18 2.64 3.25
CA VAL A 112 -6.39 3.22 2.68
C VAL A 112 -6.83 4.47 3.47
N THR A 113 -6.80 4.38 4.79
CA THR A 113 -7.19 5.50 5.66
C THR A 113 -6.19 6.66 5.53
N ALA A 114 -4.89 6.37 5.51
CA ALA A 114 -3.85 7.38 5.33
C ALA A 114 -3.94 8.09 3.97
N PHE A 115 -4.26 7.34 2.90
CA PHE A 115 -4.48 7.93 1.58
C PHE A 115 -5.70 8.85 1.56
N ALA A 116 -6.80 8.47 2.22
CA ALA A 116 -7.97 9.33 2.32
C ALA A 116 -7.66 10.66 3.05
N VAL A 117 -6.87 10.60 4.13
CA VAL A 117 -6.39 11.79 4.84
C VAL A 117 -5.49 12.64 3.94
N LEU A 118 -4.57 12.00 3.21
CA LEU A 118 -3.68 12.70 2.26
C LEU A 118 -4.48 13.48 1.21
N ILE A 119 -5.47 12.83 0.59
CA ILE A 119 -6.33 13.48 -0.43
C ILE A 119 -7.11 14.64 0.17
N LEU A 120 -7.67 14.50 1.38
CA LEU A 120 -8.38 15.59 2.05
C LEU A 120 -7.48 16.81 2.29
N ILE A 121 -6.21 16.58 2.65
CA ILE A 121 -5.23 17.66 2.84
C ILE A 121 -4.78 18.23 1.48
N ALA A 122 -4.63 17.39 0.45
CA ALA A 122 -4.15 17.80 -0.88
C ALA A 122 -5.21 18.54 -1.71
N LEU A 123 -6.50 18.26 -1.50
CA LEU A 123 -7.62 18.88 -2.22
C LEU A 123 -7.56 20.42 -2.33
N PRO A 124 -7.35 21.20 -1.24
CA PRO A 124 -7.23 22.64 -1.36
C PRO A 124 -6.05 23.07 -2.25
N PHE A 125 -4.91 22.39 -2.18
CA PHE A 125 -3.75 22.69 -3.03
C PHE A 125 -4.02 22.35 -4.49
N ILE A 126 -4.70 21.24 -4.76
CA ILE A 126 -5.14 20.85 -6.11
C ILE A 126 -6.11 21.90 -6.66
N PHE A 127 -7.05 22.38 -5.84
CA PHE A 127 -7.99 23.43 -6.25
C PHE A 127 -7.27 24.73 -6.60
N VAL A 128 -6.37 25.20 -5.74
CA VAL A 128 -5.55 26.40 -5.99
C VAL A 128 -4.69 26.24 -7.24
N LEU A 129 -4.06 25.07 -7.42
CA LEU A 129 -3.27 24.75 -8.61
C LEU A 129 -4.10 24.85 -9.90
N ASN A 130 -5.30 24.26 -9.92
CA ASN A 130 -6.20 24.32 -11.06
C ASN A 130 -6.74 25.73 -11.31
N TYR A 131 -7.03 26.49 -10.25
CA TYR A 131 -7.46 27.89 -10.37
C TYR A 131 -6.37 28.76 -11.01
N LEU A 132 -5.14 28.66 -10.52
CA LEU A 132 -4.01 29.41 -11.08
C LEU A 132 -3.75 29.05 -12.54
N TYR A 133 -3.85 27.76 -12.88
CA TYR A 133 -3.59 27.29 -14.24
C TYR A 133 -4.73 27.61 -15.23
N LEU A 134 -6.00 27.38 -14.86
CA LEU A 134 -7.14 27.50 -15.79
C LEU A 134 -7.79 28.89 -15.80
N VAL A 135 -7.78 29.59 -14.66
CA VAL A 135 -8.48 30.90 -14.51
C VAL A 135 -7.50 32.05 -14.61
N CYS A 136 -6.35 31.95 -13.96
CA CYS A 136 -5.34 33.00 -13.98
C CYS A 136 -4.34 32.88 -15.14
N ASP A 137 -4.41 31.80 -15.93
CA ASP A 137 -3.53 31.51 -17.07
C ASP A 137 -2.03 31.49 -16.72
N TYR A 138 -1.71 31.03 -15.50
CA TYR A 138 -0.33 30.92 -15.06
C TYR A 138 0.37 29.79 -15.82
N ASN A 139 1.56 30.09 -16.34
CA ASN A 139 2.39 29.07 -16.97
C ASN A 139 2.89 28.06 -15.92
N THR A 140 2.96 26.78 -16.30
CA THR A 140 3.54 25.69 -15.50
C THR A 140 4.94 25.96 -14.94
N ASN A 141 5.69 26.89 -15.54
CA ASN A 141 7.03 27.28 -15.09
C ASN A 141 7.05 28.42 -14.07
N THR A 142 5.90 29.00 -13.72
CA THR A 142 5.82 30.05 -12.70
C THR A 142 6.14 29.49 -11.32
N VAL A 143 6.89 30.26 -10.52
CA VAL A 143 7.37 29.86 -9.19
C VAL A 143 6.24 29.38 -8.28
N ASP A 144 5.08 30.04 -8.33
CA ASP A 144 3.92 29.69 -7.51
C ASP A 144 3.37 28.28 -7.83
N ILE A 145 3.27 27.93 -9.13
CA ILE A 145 2.83 26.60 -9.57
C ILE A 145 3.87 25.54 -9.17
N GLN A 146 5.16 25.84 -9.35
CA GLN A 146 6.23 24.91 -8.97
C GLN A 146 6.29 24.67 -7.46
N ALA A 147 6.05 25.69 -6.64
CA ALA A 147 6.00 25.57 -5.19
C ALA A 147 4.84 24.66 -4.74
N ILE A 148 3.65 24.84 -5.33
CA ILE A 148 2.48 24.01 -5.01
C ILE A 148 2.70 22.55 -5.46
N LEU A 149 3.21 22.34 -6.68
CA LEU A 149 3.56 21.00 -7.18
C LEU A 149 4.62 20.32 -6.31
N GLY A 150 5.66 21.03 -5.90
CA GLY A 150 6.70 20.50 -5.02
C GLY A 150 6.16 20.10 -3.64
N LEU A 151 5.24 20.88 -3.09
CA LEU A 151 4.57 20.57 -1.83
C LEU A 151 3.70 19.31 -1.95
N LEU A 152 2.94 19.20 -3.03
CA LEU A 152 2.12 18.02 -3.35
C LEU A 152 2.98 16.75 -3.57
N LEU A 153 4.14 16.88 -4.21
CA LEU A 153 5.09 15.78 -4.36
C LEU A 153 5.66 15.35 -2.99
N THR A 154 6.03 16.31 -2.15
CA THR A 154 6.54 16.05 -0.79
C THR A 154 5.50 15.33 0.08
N MET A 155 4.22 15.70 -0.06
CA MET A 155 3.10 15.00 0.59
C MET A 155 3.02 13.52 0.15
N THR A 156 3.20 13.26 -1.14
CA THR A 156 3.20 11.90 -1.70
C THR A 156 4.36 11.07 -1.16
N GLU A 157 5.56 11.63 -1.07
CA GLU A 157 6.71 10.94 -0.47
C GLU A 157 6.53 10.68 1.03
N THR A 158 5.90 11.61 1.74
CA THR A 158 5.56 11.43 3.16
C THR A 158 4.56 10.28 3.35
N TYR A 159 3.60 10.14 2.43
CA TYR A 159 2.69 9.00 2.41
C TYR A 159 3.42 7.68 2.15
N ASN A 160 4.34 7.62 1.18
CA ASN A 160 5.15 6.43 0.91
C ASN A 160 5.97 6.02 2.15
N LEU A 161 6.55 7.00 2.86
CA LEU A 161 7.26 6.74 4.10
C LEU A 161 6.33 6.17 5.18
N ALA A 162 5.14 6.76 5.38
CA ALA A 162 4.15 6.26 6.32
C ALA A 162 3.69 4.84 5.99
N CYS A 163 3.50 4.52 4.71
CA CYS A 163 3.17 3.18 4.22
C CYS A 163 4.24 2.15 4.58
N THR A 164 5.52 2.50 4.39
CA THR A 164 6.65 1.64 4.76
C THR A 164 6.71 1.45 6.28
N LEU A 165 6.43 2.49 7.07
CA LEU A 165 6.37 2.39 8.54
C LEU A 165 5.21 1.48 9.00
N PHE A 166 4.03 1.58 8.37
CA PHE A 166 2.92 0.68 8.66
C PHE A 166 3.23 -0.77 8.27
N LEU A 167 3.94 -0.99 7.16
CA LEU A 167 4.40 -2.31 6.76
C LEU A 167 5.37 -2.87 7.80
N TYR A 168 6.32 -2.05 8.25
CA TYR A 168 7.25 -2.42 9.31
C TYR A 168 6.49 -2.77 10.60
N ASP A 169 5.50 -1.97 11.02
CA ASP A 169 4.78 -2.19 12.27
C ASP A 169 3.95 -3.49 12.28
N GLU A 170 3.22 -3.77 11.20
CA GLU A 170 2.24 -4.87 11.15
C GLU A 170 2.88 -6.25 10.88
N PHE A 171 4.04 -6.30 10.20
CA PHE A 171 4.68 -7.56 9.81
C PHE A 171 5.90 -7.88 10.70
N PRO A 172 5.77 -8.75 11.72
CA PRO A 172 6.88 -9.09 12.61
C PRO A 172 8.03 -9.83 11.92
N GLN A 173 7.77 -10.51 10.80
CA GLN A 173 8.81 -11.12 9.96
C GLN A 173 9.73 -10.07 9.35
N LEU A 174 9.17 -8.93 8.90
CA LEU A 174 9.92 -7.82 8.35
C LEU A 174 10.72 -7.10 9.44
N LYS A 175 10.13 -6.91 10.64
CA LYS A 175 10.87 -6.39 11.81
C LYS A 175 12.13 -7.23 12.06
N LYS A 176 11.99 -8.56 12.14
CA LYS A 176 13.13 -9.47 12.39
C LYS A 176 14.21 -9.41 11.30
N ALA A 177 13.83 -9.31 10.03
CA ALA A 177 14.77 -9.17 8.92
C ALA A 177 15.54 -7.84 9.00
N VAL A 178 14.84 -6.73 9.22
CA VAL A 178 15.46 -5.40 9.36
C VAL A 178 16.41 -5.35 10.56
N TYR A 179 16.05 -5.92 11.72
CA TYR A 179 16.96 -5.99 12.87
C TYR A 179 18.21 -6.86 12.60
N LYS A 180 18.07 -7.92 11.81
CA LYS A 180 19.20 -8.77 11.42
C LYS A 180 20.18 -8.02 10.53
N ASP A 181 19.64 -7.29 9.54
CA ASP A 181 20.44 -6.59 8.53
C ASP A 181 21.01 -5.25 9.04
N PHE A 182 20.35 -4.59 10.00
CA PHE A 182 20.77 -3.33 10.61
C PHE A 182 21.23 -3.47 12.08
N SER A 183 21.73 -4.65 12.44
CA SER A 183 22.18 -5.01 13.80
C SER A 183 23.22 -4.07 14.42
N CYS A 184 23.89 -3.24 13.63
CA CYS A 184 24.85 -2.23 14.12
C CYS A 184 24.21 -0.90 14.55
N ILE A 185 22.96 -0.61 14.16
CA ILE A 185 22.32 0.71 14.37
C ILE A 185 21.12 0.60 15.31
N LEU A 186 20.42 -0.53 15.27
CA LEU A 186 19.20 -0.73 16.06
C LEU A 186 19.48 -1.71 17.22
N PRO A 187 19.22 -1.32 18.48
CA PRO A 187 19.38 -2.23 19.61
C PRO A 187 18.50 -3.45 19.39
N THR A 188 19.10 -4.64 19.52
CA THR A 188 18.41 -5.93 19.40
C THR A 188 17.19 -5.90 20.31
N PRO A 189 15.96 -6.18 19.81
CA PRO A 189 14.80 -6.19 20.67
C PRO A 189 15.03 -7.27 21.73
N ARG A 190 15.05 -6.87 23.01
CA ARG A 190 14.84 -7.85 24.07
C ARG A 190 13.52 -8.54 23.75
N GLU A 191 13.58 -9.85 23.68
CA GLU A 191 12.51 -10.77 23.28
C GLU A 191 11.37 -10.78 24.33
N ASN A 192 10.82 -9.62 24.67
CA ASN A 192 9.84 -9.45 25.72
C ASN A 192 8.61 -8.77 25.13
N THR A 193 7.43 -9.29 25.49
CA THR A 193 6.06 -8.78 25.25
C THR A 193 5.23 -9.29 24.05
N SER A 194 5.58 -10.43 23.42
CA SER A 194 4.61 -11.17 22.56
C SER A 194 4.52 -12.66 22.85
N THR A 195 5.43 -13.20 23.65
CA THR A 195 5.37 -14.58 24.18
C THR A 195 4.40 -14.70 25.34
N VAL A 196 4.17 -13.63 26.11
CA VAL A 196 3.25 -13.63 27.27
C VAL A 196 1.80 -13.82 26.81
N THR A 197 1.33 -13.05 25.83
CA THR A 197 -0.04 -13.22 25.29
C THR A 197 -0.24 -14.53 24.54
N ARG A 198 0.80 -15.08 23.89
CA ARG A 198 0.71 -16.38 23.21
C ARG A 198 0.69 -17.56 24.18
N ASN A 199 1.40 -17.45 25.31
CA ASN A 199 1.31 -18.43 26.40
C ASN A 199 -0.01 -18.31 27.16
N GLU A 200 -0.53 -17.11 27.37
CA GLU A 200 -1.84 -16.90 28.00
C GLU A 200 -2.99 -17.40 27.10
N GLU A 201 -2.94 -17.15 25.78
CA GLU A 201 -3.91 -17.71 24.82
C GLU A 201 -3.80 -19.24 24.74
N ALA A 202 -2.58 -19.79 24.79
CA ALA A 202 -2.36 -21.23 24.80
C ALA A 202 -2.83 -21.86 26.13
N GLU A 203 -2.53 -21.26 27.27
CA GLU A 203 -3.00 -21.70 28.59
C GLU A 203 -4.51 -21.59 28.70
N ALA A 204 -5.13 -20.52 28.20
CA ALA A 204 -6.58 -20.41 28.16
C ALA A 204 -7.22 -21.49 27.28
N HIS A 205 -6.60 -21.82 26.14
CA HIS A 205 -7.06 -22.90 25.26
C HIS A 205 -6.87 -24.29 25.90
N PHE A 206 -5.72 -24.55 26.54
CA PHE A 206 -5.46 -25.81 27.23
C PHE A 206 -6.31 -25.97 28.49
N ASN A 207 -6.57 -24.89 29.24
CA ASN A 207 -7.46 -24.90 30.39
C ASN A 207 -8.92 -25.12 29.98
N ASN A 208 -9.36 -24.58 28.84
CA ASN A 208 -10.69 -24.89 28.28
C ASN A 208 -10.80 -26.34 27.80
N LEU A 209 -9.76 -26.89 27.17
CA LEU A 209 -9.75 -28.31 26.79
C LEU A 209 -9.75 -29.23 28.03
N ARG A 210 -9.00 -28.85 29.06
CA ARG A 210 -8.95 -29.58 30.33
C ARG A 210 -10.29 -29.55 31.06
N SER A 211 -10.93 -28.39 31.16
CA SER A 211 -12.23 -28.26 31.81
C SER A 211 -13.33 -29.03 31.06
N MET A 212 -13.29 -29.09 29.72
CA MET A 212 -14.19 -29.93 28.93
C MET A 212 -13.98 -31.43 29.18
N PHE A 213 -12.74 -31.87 29.37
CA PHE A 213 -12.42 -33.26 29.71
C PHE A 213 -12.81 -33.63 31.15
N GLU A 214 -12.59 -32.73 32.11
CA GLU A 214 -12.94 -32.92 33.52
C GLU A 214 -14.46 -32.88 33.76
N GLN A 215 -15.21 -32.17 32.91
CA GLN A 215 -16.69 -32.12 32.99
C GLN A 215 -17.39 -33.29 32.30
N GLY A 216 -16.65 -34.26 31.73
CA GLY A 216 -17.25 -35.48 31.14
C GLY A 216 -18.15 -35.22 29.92
N ASN A 217 -18.10 -34.03 29.33
CA ASN A 217 -18.87 -33.69 28.14
C ASN A 217 -18.02 -34.00 26.90
N VAL A 218 -17.81 -35.30 26.66
CA VAL A 218 -17.32 -35.79 25.36
C VAL A 218 -18.50 -35.72 24.40
N PRO A 219 -18.51 -34.84 23.38
CA PRO A 219 -19.50 -34.97 22.32
C PRO A 219 -19.22 -36.27 21.58
N ASN A 220 -20.10 -37.26 21.77
CA ASN A 220 -20.17 -38.42 20.89
C ASN A 220 -20.54 -37.93 19.49
N ARG A 221 -19.55 -38.00 18.58
CA ARG A 221 -19.65 -37.99 17.11
C ARG A 221 -20.50 -36.91 16.43
#